data_AF-A0A5B9R563-F1
#
_entry.id   AF-A0A5B9R563-F1
#
_cell.length_a   1.000
_cell.length_b   1.000
_cell.length_c   1.000
_cell.angle_alpha   90.00
_cell.angle_beta   90.00
_cell.angle_gamma   90.00
#
_symmetry.space_group_name_H-M   'P 1'
#
loop_
_entity.id
_entity.type
_entity.pdbx_description
1 polymer ?
#
loop_
_entity_poly.entity_id
_entity_poly.type
_entity_poly.pdbx_seq_one_letter_code
_entity_poly.pdbx_strand_id
1 'polypeptide(L)'
;MSETSFGTTVSSGHRHDQGTSTGTDQARQKANEAVESAKDKAAEAQEQLKRKASEATEAAKQKATEAAETAKQSGRKYAHEKKARLADEIGVFSGAIRKASSKLHDEEHDSIASYVDAAAEQLDHLRESLQSKDVGDLLADVQDFTRRRPEVVYGGLFVVGLAAMRFLKASKPSESRQTRQADLSQDRNRPPEAFGHDPTAGTTRPPVGYRNQGTLNPEGSPKS
;
A
#
# COMPACT_ATOMS: atom_id res chain seq x y z
N MET A 1 51.68 -76.40 -39.74
CA MET A 1 50.21 -76.40 -39.62
C MET A 1 49.65 -75.50 -40.70
N SER A 2 48.63 -76.00 -41.38
CA SER A 2 48.03 -75.64 -42.67
C SER A 2 47.20 -74.34 -42.64
N GLU A 3 47.22 -73.52 -43.69
CA GLU A 3 46.20 -73.34 -44.76
C GLU A 3 44.96 -72.46 -44.44
N THR A 4 44.79 -71.45 -45.30
CA THR A 4 43.58 -71.07 -46.07
C THR A 4 42.38 -70.35 -45.40
N SER A 5 42.25 -69.06 -45.76
CA SER A 5 41.07 -68.26 -46.18
C SER A 5 39.70 -68.45 -45.52
N PHE A 6 39.08 -67.34 -45.06
CA PHE A 6 37.64 -67.06 -45.19
C PHE A 6 37.40 -65.53 -45.29
N GLY A 7 36.53 -65.13 -46.22
CA GLY A 7 36.16 -63.75 -46.48
C GLY A 7 34.78 -63.31 -45.97
N THR A 8 34.43 -62.08 -46.36
CA THR A 8 33.08 -61.62 -46.79
C THR A 8 32.07 -61.13 -45.72
N THR A 9 31.91 -59.80 -45.74
CA THR A 9 30.69 -58.94 -45.55
C THR A 9 30.15 -58.53 -44.17
N VAL A 10 29.94 -57.19 -44.09
CA VAL A 10 28.67 -56.46 -43.84
C VAL A 10 28.57 -55.63 -42.55
N SER A 11 27.88 -54.50 -42.75
CA SER A 11 27.20 -53.64 -41.77
C SER A 11 28.05 -52.50 -41.22
N SER A 12 28.01 -51.32 -41.85
CA SER A 12 26.95 -50.30 -41.70
C SER A 12 26.90 -49.72 -40.29
N GLY A 13 27.24 -48.43 -40.18
CA GLY A 13 27.11 -47.69 -38.93
C GLY A 13 27.94 -46.41 -38.82
N HIS A 14 28.04 -45.60 -39.89
CA HIS A 14 28.37 -44.18 -39.70
C HIS A 14 27.19 -43.52 -38.99
N ARG A 15 27.24 -43.43 -37.66
CA ARG A 15 26.34 -42.58 -36.89
C ARG A 15 26.81 -41.14 -37.03
N HIS A 16 26.21 -40.45 -37.99
CA HIS A 16 26.21 -39.00 -38.08
C HIS A 16 25.36 -38.47 -36.90
N ASP A 17 26.00 -37.93 -35.88
CA ASP A 17 25.34 -37.16 -34.81
C ASP A 17 25.02 -35.76 -35.37
N GLN A 18 23.87 -35.62 -36.02
CA GLN A 18 23.24 -34.33 -36.32
C GLN A 18 22.00 -34.22 -35.45
N GLY A 19 22.11 -33.58 -34.29
CA GLY A 19 21.02 -33.53 -33.30
C GLY A 19 20.82 -32.21 -32.57
N THR A 20 21.54 -31.13 -32.89
CA THR A 20 21.48 -29.89 -32.09
C THR A 20 21.13 -28.60 -32.83
N SER A 21 20.91 -28.59 -34.15
CA SER A 21 20.47 -27.36 -34.86
C SER A 21 18.95 -27.17 -34.90
N THR A 22 18.17 -28.25 -34.97
CA THR A 22 16.71 -28.14 -35.21
C THR A 22 15.90 -27.69 -33.99
N GLY A 23 16.40 -27.91 -32.77
CA GLY A 23 15.70 -27.53 -31.52
C GLY A 23 15.78 -26.03 -31.21
N THR A 24 16.92 -25.40 -31.53
CA THR A 24 17.17 -23.96 -31.29
C THR A 24 16.41 -23.07 -32.27
N ASP A 25 16.23 -23.52 -33.52
CA ASP A 25 15.49 -22.76 -34.54
C ASP A 25 13.96 -22.82 -34.31
N GLN A 26 13.42 -23.97 -33.89
CA GLN A 26 12.00 -24.07 -33.50
C GLN A 26 11.67 -23.25 -32.26
N ALA A 27 12.58 -23.20 -31.27
CA ALA A 27 12.40 -22.39 -30.08
C ALA A 27 12.38 -20.88 -30.40
N ARG A 28 13.25 -20.44 -31.33
CA ARG A 28 13.28 -19.04 -31.80
C ARG A 28 12.04 -18.65 -32.60
N GLN A 29 11.51 -19.56 -33.43
CA GLN A 29 10.27 -19.30 -34.17
C GLN A 29 9.06 -19.12 -33.24
N LYS A 30 8.88 -20.04 -32.27
CA LYS A 30 7.79 -19.91 -31.28
C LYS A 30 7.93 -18.68 -30.40
N ALA A 31 9.17 -18.30 -30.05
CA ALA A 31 9.44 -17.07 -29.31
C ALA A 31 9.09 -15.81 -30.12
N ASN A 32 9.42 -15.78 -31.40
CA ASN A 32 9.05 -14.67 -32.28
C ASN A 32 7.53 -14.57 -32.46
N GLU A 33 6.82 -15.67 -32.69
CA GLU A 33 5.34 -15.66 -32.75
C GLU A 33 4.69 -15.18 -31.45
N ALA A 34 5.24 -15.57 -30.29
CA ALA A 34 4.76 -15.10 -28.99
C ALA A 34 5.01 -13.59 -28.78
N VAL A 35 6.15 -13.07 -29.27
CA VAL A 35 6.47 -11.64 -29.21
C VAL A 35 5.62 -10.84 -30.19
N GLU A 36 5.32 -11.39 -31.36
CA GLU A 36 4.48 -10.75 -32.38
C GLU A 36 3.03 -10.64 -31.89
N SER A 37 2.48 -11.75 -31.39
CA SER A 37 1.14 -11.77 -30.80
C SER A 37 1.02 -10.92 -29.51
N ALA A 38 2.09 -10.78 -28.74
CA ALA A 38 2.14 -9.83 -27.62
C ALA A 38 2.20 -8.38 -28.08
N LYS A 39 2.94 -8.07 -29.15
CA LYS A 39 2.98 -6.74 -29.77
C LYS A 39 1.64 -6.34 -30.36
N ASP A 40 0.95 -7.27 -31.03
CA ASP A 40 -0.37 -7.01 -31.61
C ASP A 40 -1.42 -6.72 -30.54
N LYS A 41 -1.44 -7.52 -29.47
CA LYS A 41 -2.32 -7.28 -28.31
C LYS A 41 -1.98 -6.01 -27.57
N ALA A 42 -0.68 -5.68 -27.44
CA ALA A 42 -0.25 -4.44 -26.83
C ALA A 42 -0.63 -3.23 -27.70
N ALA A 43 -0.52 -3.33 -29.03
CA ALA A 43 -0.93 -2.29 -29.97
C ALA A 43 -2.45 -2.06 -29.90
N GLU A 44 -3.27 -3.13 -29.88
CA GLU A 44 -4.72 -3.03 -29.70
C GLU A 44 -5.09 -2.42 -28.35
N ALA A 45 -4.48 -2.91 -27.27
CA ALA A 45 -4.74 -2.40 -25.92
C ALA A 45 -4.32 -0.93 -25.80
N GLN A 46 -3.19 -0.55 -26.39
CA GLN A 46 -2.69 0.81 -26.41
C GLN A 46 -3.59 1.72 -27.26
N GLU A 47 -4.16 1.22 -28.37
CA GLU A 47 -5.09 1.98 -29.20
C GLU A 47 -6.43 2.20 -28.49
N GLN A 48 -6.96 1.17 -27.83
CA GLN A 48 -8.17 1.27 -27.02
C GLN A 48 -7.96 2.19 -25.82
N LEU A 49 -6.82 2.08 -25.13
CA LEU A 49 -6.43 2.99 -24.07
C LEU A 49 -6.31 4.41 -24.59
N LYS A 50 -5.67 4.62 -25.76
CA LYS A 50 -5.49 5.96 -26.33
C LYS A 50 -6.84 6.61 -26.67
N ARG A 51 -7.79 5.85 -27.22
CA ARG A 51 -9.15 6.34 -27.52
C ARG A 51 -9.89 6.72 -26.23
N LYS A 52 -9.95 5.80 -25.25
CA LYS A 52 -10.61 6.06 -23.95
C LYS A 52 -9.91 7.15 -23.14
N ALA A 53 -8.58 7.20 -23.18
CA ALA A 53 -7.79 8.21 -22.51
C ALA A 53 -8.01 9.57 -23.17
N SER A 54 -8.07 9.68 -24.50
CA SER A 54 -8.36 10.96 -25.16
C SER A 54 -9.73 11.51 -24.76
N GLU A 55 -10.78 10.68 -24.81
CA GLU A 55 -12.13 11.09 -24.40
C GLU A 55 -12.20 11.47 -22.91
N ALA A 56 -11.62 10.64 -22.04
CA ALA A 56 -11.55 10.91 -20.61
C ALA A 56 -10.68 12.15 -20.30
N THR A 57 -9.60 12.37 -21.05
CA THR A 57 -8.69 13.52 -20.88
C THR A 57 -9.40 14.81 -21.26
N GLU A 58 -10.17 14.86 -22.34
CA GLU A 58 -10.91 16.07 -22.72
C GLU A 58 -11.98 16.43 -21.68
N ALA A 59 -12.78 15.45 -21.23
CA ALA A 59 -13.77 15.66 -20.17
C ALA A 59 -13.10 16.05 -18.83
N ALA A 60 -11.99 15.41 -18.49
CA ALA A 60 -11.23 15.74 -17.29
C ALA A 60 -10.60 17.12 -17.38
N LYS A 61 -10.09 17.53 -18.54
CA LYS A 61 -9.47 18.85 -18.76
C LYS A 61 -10.48 19.98 -18.60
N GLN A 62 -11.71 19.82 -19.11
CA GLN A 62 -12.79 20.80 -18.92
C GLN A 62 -13.14 20.96 -17.44
N LYS A 63 -13.43 19.85 -16.75
CA LYS A 63 -13.74 19.88 -15.30
C LYS A 63 -12.56 20.37 -14.46
N ALA A 64 -11.33 20.00 -14.82
CA ALA A 64 -10.13 20.46 -14.13
C ALA A 64 -9.93 21.96 -14.31
N THR A 65 -10.22 22.51 -15.48
CA THR A 65 -10.12 23.96 -15.73
C THR A 65 -11.13 24.73 -14.89
N GLU A 66 -12.38 24.29 -14.84
CA GLU A 66 -13.43 24.91 -14.00
C GLU A 66 -13.12 24.82 -12.51
N ALA A 67 -12.67 23.64 -12.05
CA ALA A 67 -12.26 23.43 -10.67
C ALA A 67 -11.03 24.27 -10.31
N ALA A 68 -10.05 24.37 -11.22
CA ALA A 68 -8.85 25.18 -11.03
C ALA A 68 -9.19 26.67 -10.93
N GLU A 69 -10.08 27.19 -11.78
CA GLU A 69 -10.53 28.59 -11.71
C GLU A 69 -11.26 28.86 -10.38
N THR A 70 -12.15 27.97 -9.95
CA THR A 70 -12.86 28.08 -8.67
C THR A 70 -11.90 28.04 -7.48
N ALA A 71 -10.94 27.11 -7.51
CA ALA A 71 -9.89 26.99 -6.50
C ALA A 71 -8.98 28.22 -6.46
N LYS A 72 -8.63 28.80 -7.62
CA LYS A 72 -7.82 30.02 -7.72
C LYS A 72 -8.53 31.23 -7.14
N GLN A 73 -9.83 31.39 -7.41
CA GLN A 73 -10.63 32.48 -6.85
C GLN A 73 -10.82 32.35 -5.33
N SER A 74 -11.08 31.13 -4.85
CA SER A 74 -11.28 30.86 -3.42
C SER A 74 -9.95 30.90 -2.66
N GLY A 75 -8.91 30.26 -3.19
CA GLY A 75 -7.60 30.12 -2.57
C GLY A 75 -6.91 31.45 -2.32
N ARG A 76 -7.02 32.42 -3.24
CA ARG A 76 -6.44 33.77 -3.05
C ARG A 76 -6.96 34.48 -1.80
N LYS A 77 -8.23 34.28 -1.42
CA LYS A 77 -8.83 34.91 -0.24
C LYS A 77 -8.37 34.28 1.08
N TYR A 78 -8.11 32.97 1.08
CA TYR A 78 -7.74 32.23 2.30
C TYR A 78 -6.23 32.08 2.50
N ALA A 79 -5.44 32.20 1.44
CA ALA A 79 -4.03 31.87 1.49
C ALA A 79 -3.21 32.91 2.27
N HIS A 80 -3.51 34.20 2.19
CA HIS A 80 -2.77 35.23 2.94
C HIS A 80 -2.90 35.07 4.46
N GLU A 81 -4.08 34.69 4.96
CA GLU A 81 -4.36 34.62 6.40
C GLU A 81 -3.85 33.32 7.04
N LYS A 82 -3.78 32.22 6.26
CA LYS A 82 -3.42 30.90 6.78
C LYS A 82 -1.96 30.49 6.55
N LYS A 83 -1.24 31.20 5.67
CA LYS A 83 0.16 30.94 5.32
C LYS A 83 1.12 30.96 6.51
N ALA A 84 0.98 31.95 7.40
CA ALA A 84 1.82 32.05 8.59
C ALA A 84 1.60 30.87 9.57
N ARG A 85 0.35 30.43 9.76
CA ARG A 85 0.04 29.28 10.62
C ARG A 85 0.54 27.96 10.01
N LEU A 86 0.41 27.81 8.70
CA LEU A 86 0.89 26.61 7.99
C LEU A 86 2.42 26.50 8.05
N ALA A 87 3.14 27.61 7.91
CA ALA A 87 4.60 27.63 8.02
C ALA A 87 5.09 27.22 9.42
N ASP A 88 4.34 27.57 10.47
CA ASP A 88 4.65 27.18 11.84
C ASP A 88 4.41 25.67 12.07
N GLU A 89 3.29 25.13 11.57
CA GLU A 89 2.99 23.69 11.63
C GLU A 89 4.00 22.83 10.86
N ILE A 90 4.47 23.30 9.70
CA ILE A 90 5.53 22.64 8.93
C ILE A 90 6.84 22.59 9.75
N GLY A 91 7.14 23.65 10.51
CA GLY A 91 8.29 23.69 11.42
C GLY A 91 8.23 22.58 12.47
N VAL A 92 7.06 22.34 13.08
CA VAL A 92 6.88 21.26 14.08
C VAL A 92 7.11 19.88 13.44
N PHE A 93 6.66 19.68 12.20
CA PHE A 93 6.83 18.42 11.48
C PHE A 93 8.28 18.16 11.07
N SER A 94 9.00 19.19 10.61
CA SER A 94 10.43 19.11 10.28
C SER A 94 11.27 18.62 11.47
N GLY A 95 10.98 19.12 12.68
CA GLY A 95 11.65 18.70 13.91
C GLY A 95 11.36 17.23 14.28
N ALA A 96 10.15 16.74 13.99
CA ALA A 96 9.81 15.33 14.19
C ALA A 96 10.51 14.42 13.17
N ILE A 97 10.57 14.84 11.89
CA ILE A 97 11.30 14.12 10.84
C ILE A 97 12.79 14.08 11.15
N ARG A 98 13.40 15.20 11.58
CA ARG A 98 14.83 15.22 11.91
C ARG A 98 15.16 14.27 13.05
N LYS A 99 14.32 14.21 14.09
CA LYS A 99 14.46 13.23 15.18
C LYS A 99 14.35 11.79 14.69
N ALA A 100 13.45 11.51 13.75
CA ALA A 100 13.34 10.19 13.13
C ALA A 100 14.55 9.87 12.24
N SER A 101 15.08 10.85 11.50
CA SER A 101 16.30 10.74 10.69
C SER A 101 17.51 10.40 11.54
N SER A 102 17.71 11.14 12.65
CA SER A 102 18.78 10.86 13.60
C SER A 102 18.69 9.43 14.15
N LYS A 103 17.47 8.99 14.51
CA LYS A 103 17.26 7.61 14.96
C LYS A 103 17.60 6.57 13.88
N LEU A 104 17.33 6.89 12.61
CA LEU A 104 17.60 6.00 11.49
C LEU A 104 19.09 5.93 11.13
N HIS A 105 19.83 7.02 11.34
CA HIS A 105 21.29 7.05 11.27
C HIS A 105 21.91 6.20 12.39
N ASP A 106 21.36 6.29 13.61
CA ASP A 106 21.77 5.46 14.76
C ASP A 106 21.50 3.96 14.54
N GLU A 107 20.50 3.61 13.72
CA GLU A 107 20.15 2.24 13.33
C GLU A 107 20.90 1.74 12.06
N GLU A 108 22.00 2.40 11.67
CA GLU A 108 22.85 2.06 10.51
C GLU A 108 22.15 2.10 9.13
N HIS A 109 21.02 2.77 9.02
CA HIS A 109 20.27 2.93 7.77
C HIS A 109 20.67 4.22 7.01
N ASP A 110 21.97 4.44 6.82
CA ASP A 110 22.57 5.66 6.23
C ASP A 110 22.01 6.03 4.85
N SER A 111 21.77 5.02 4.01
CA SER A 111 21.19 5.23 2.69
C SER A 111 19.80 5.84 2.77
N ILE A 112 19.00 5.53 3.79
CA ILE A 112 17.65 6.07 3.95
C ILE A 112 17.71 7.40 4.71
N ALA A 113 18.56 7.50 5.74
CA ALA A 113 18.76 8.72 6.52
C ALA A 113 19.17 9.92 5.63
N SER A 114 20.06 9.70 4.65
CA SER A 114 20.46 10.75 3.70
C SER A 114 19.32 11.26 2.82
N TYR A 115 18.39 10.40 2.37
CA TYR A 115 17.18 10.85 1.67
C TYR A 115 16.23 11.61 2.59
N VAL A 116 16.13 11.21 3.85
CA VAL A 116 15.27 11.89 4.84
C VAL A 116 15.84 13.27 5.19
N ASP A 117 17.16 13.40 5.32
CA ASP A 117 17.83 14.68 5.56
C ASP A 117 17.68 15.63 4.35
N ALA A 118 17.83 15.12 3.12
CA ALA A 118 17.56 15.90 1.91
C ALA A 118 16.09 16.35 1.81
N ALA A 119 15.15 15.54 2.31
CA ALA A 119 13.75 15.92 2.39
C ALA A 119 13.49 16.98 3.48
N ALA A 120 14.16 16.88 4.63
CA ALA A 120 14.06 17.86 5.71
C ALA A 120 14.59 19.23 5.28
N GLU A 121 15.73 19.28 4.59
CA GLU A 121 16.31 20.52 4.07
C GLU A 121 15.38 21.20 3.05
N GLN A 122 14.77 20.42 2.15
CA GLN A 122 13.77 20.97 1.24
C GLN A 122 12.51 21.49 1.97
N LEU A 123 12.17 20.91 3.12
CA LEU A 123 11.03 21.34 3.92
C LEU A 123 11.30 22.69 4.62
N ASP A 124 12.55 22.93 5.05
CA ASP A 124 12.98 24.22 5.59
C ASP A 124 12.98 25.31 4.52
N HIS A 125 13.50 25.02 3.32
CA HIS A 125 13.40 25.94 2.17
C HIS A 125 11.96 26.25 1.78
N LEU A 126 11.06 25.27 1.90
CA LEU A 126 9.64 25.46 1.67
C LEU A 126 9.01 26.37 2.72
N ARG A 127 9.37 26.22 4.00
CA ARG A 127 8.91 27.10 5.09
C ARG A 127 9.33 28.55 4.85
N GLU A 128 10.59 28.77 4.50
CA GLU A 128 11.12 30.12 4.25
C GLU A 128 10.44 30.75 3.03
N SER A 129 10.27 29.99 1.95
CA SER A 129 9.53 30.40 0.76
C SER A 129 8.06 30.71 1.09
N LEU A 130 7.41 29.89 1.93
CA LEU A 130 6.05 30.11 2.43
C LEU A 130 5.96 31.29 3.40
N GLN A 131 7.04 31.76 4.00
CA GLN A 131 6.97 32.97 4.83
C GLN A 131 7.16 34.22 3.99
N SER A 132 8.13 34.19 3.06
CA SER A 132 8.63 35.36 2.34
C SER A 132 7.94 35.65 0.99
N LYS A 133 7.52 34.63 0.24
CA LYS A 133 7.00 34.78 -1.13
C LYS A 133 5.49 34.84 -1.19
N ASP A 134 4.91 35.57 -2.14
CA ASP A 134 3.48 35.52 -2.37
C ASP A 134 3.05 34.20 -3.01
N VAL A 135 1.77 33.86 -2.85
CA VAL A 135 1.19 32.63 -3.42
C VAL A 135 1.33 32.59 -4.95
N GLY A 136 1.34 33.76 -5.59
CA GLY A 136 1.58 33.90 -7.03
C GLY A 136 2.99 33.45 -7.44
N ASP A 137 4.00 33.83 -6.68
CA ASP A 137 5.40 33.48 -6.94
C ASP A 137 5.65 31.99 -6.71
N LEU A 138 5.06 31.44 -5.63
CA LEU A 138 5.12 30.00 -5.36
C LEU A 138 4.49 29.18 -6.51
N LEU A 139 3.40 29.68 -7.09
CA LEU A 139 2.74 29.01 -8.21
C LEU A 139 3.60 29.06 -9.48
N ALA A 140 4.31 30.17 -9.71
CA ALA A 140 5.25 30.31 -10.82
C ALA A 140 6.45 29.35 -10.68
N ASP A 141 7.01 29.22 -9.47
CA ASP A 141 8.10 28.29 -9.16
C ASP A 141 7.67 26.83 -9.39
N VAL A 142 6.47 26.46 -8.94
CA VAL A 142 5.89 25.12 -9.17
C VAL A 142 5.68 24.84 -10.66
N GLN A 143 5.23 25.84 -11.43
CA GLN A 143 5.04 25.71 -12.87
C GLN A 143 6.37 25.47 -13.60
N ASP A 144 7.44 26.16 -13.20
CA ASP A 144 8.77 25.98 -13.77
C ASP A 144 9.33 24.59 -13.41
N PHE A 145 9.18 24.17 -12.15
CA PHE A 145 9.57 22.84 -11.69
C PHE A 145 8.85 21.71 -12.43
N THR A 146 7.54 21.86 -12.65
CA THR A 146 6.71 20.89 -13.38
C THR A 146 7.21 20.69 -14.82
N ARG A 147 7.69 21.76 -15.46
CA ARG A 147 8.25 21.71 -16.82
C ARG A 147 9.62 21.05 -16.86
N ARG A 148 10.42 21.21 -15.80
CA ARG A 148 11.79 20.68 -15.73
C ARG A 148 11.85 19.20 -15.32
N ARG A 149 10.93 18.75 -14.47
CA ARG A 149 10.94 17.41 -13.88
C ARG A 149 9.54 16.77 -13.87
N PRO A 150 9.01 16.38 -15.04
CA PRO A 150 7.68 15.76 -15.13
C PRO A 150 7.58 14.45 -14.32
N GLU A 151 8.67 13.70 -14.15
CA GLU A 151 8.71 12.46 -13.39
C GLU A 151 8.37 12.63 -11.90
N VAL A 152 8.84 13.71 -11.28
CA VAL A 152 8.55 14.01 -9.87
C VAL A 152 7.08 14.37 -9.70
N VAL A 153 6.49 15.04 -10.69
CA VAL A 153 5.07 15.44 -10.66
C VAL A 153 4.16 14.23 -10.72
N TYR A 154 4.42 13.26 -11.60
CA TYR A 154 3.61 12.03 -11.65
C TYR A 154 3.71 11.24 -10.34
N GLY A 155 4.91 11.15 -9.74
CA GLY A 155 5.11 10.51 -8.43
C GLY A 155 4.37 11.23 -7.31
N GLY A 156 4.47 12.56 -7.25
CA GLY A 156 3.78 13.39 -6.26
C GLY A 156 2.26 13.27 -6.39
N LEU A 157 1.73 13.32 -7.62
CA LEU A 157 0.30 13.19 -7.87
C LEU A 157 -0.23 11.82 -7.44
N PHE A 158 0.54 10.76 -7.64
CA PHE A 158 0.18 9.42 -7.17
C PHE A 158 0.09 9.35 -5.65
N VAL A 159 1.10 9.87 -4.94
CA VAL A 159 1.10 9.92 -3.46
C VAL A 159 -0.08 10.73 -2.94
N VAL A 160 -0.30 11.92 -3.51
CA VAL A 160 -1.45 12.79 -3.14
C VAL A 160 -2.77 12.09 -3.43
N GLY A 161 -2.89 11.42 -4.58
CA GLY A 161 -4.08 10.64 -4.95
C GLY A 161 -4.36 9.51 -3.97
N LEU A 162 -3.33 8.74 -3.58
CA LEU A 162 -3.47 7.69 -2.57
C LEU A 162 -3.84 8.26 -1.19
N ALA A 163 -3.22 9.37 -0.79
CA ALA A 163 -3.57 10.05 0.46
C ALA A 163 -5.02 10.54 0.44
N ALA A 164 -5.47 11.12 -0.66
CA ALA A 164 -6.86 11.52 -0.85
C ALA A 164 -7.79 10.29 -0.78
N MET A 165 -7.46 9.19 -1.46
CA MET A 165 -8.23 7.94 -1.37
C MET A 165 -8.27 7.39 0.06
N ARG A 166 -7.16 7.45 0.79
CA ARG A 166 -7.06 7.04 2.19
C ARG A 166 -7.95 7.89 3.07
N PHE A 167 -7.98 9.21 2.84
CA PHE A 167 -8.85 10.15 3.55
C PHE A 167 -10.32 9.87 3.23
N LEU A 168 -10.69 9.77 1.96
CA LEU A 168 -12.06 9.42 1.53
C LEU A 168 -12.52 8.09 2.12
N LYS A 169 -11.66 7.08 2.15
CA LYS A 169 -11.97 5.77 2.75
C LYS A 169 -12.02 5.80 4.27
N ALA A 170 -11.23 6.65 4.91
CA ALA A 170 -11.27 6.87 6.36
C ALA A 170 -12.48 7.71 6.80
N SER A 171 -12.96 8.61 5.93
CA SER A 171 -14.15 9.44 6.17
C SER A 171 -15.46 8.72 5.92
N LYS A 172 -15.45 7.52 5.31
CA LYS A 172 -16.63 6.65 5.34
C LYS A 172 -16.85 6.27 6.80
N PRO A 173 -18.02 6.57 7.41
CA PRO A 173 -18.32 6.05 8.73
C PRO A 173 -18.17 4.54 8.62
N SER A 174 -17.26 3.97 9.43
CA SER A 174 -17.22 2.54 9.63
C SER A 174 -18.62 2.20 10.11
N GLU A 175 -19.43 1.62 9.23
CA GLU A 175 -20.65 0.96 9.63
C GLU A 175 -20.17 -0.13 10.57
N SER A 176 -20.20 0.21 11.86
CA SER A 176 -19.91 -0.65 12.96
C SER A 176 -20.65 -1.92 12.63
N ARG A 177 -19.89 -2.96 12.31
CA ARG A 177 -20.39 -4.31 12.14
C ARG A 177 -21.10 -4.60 13.45
N GLN A 178 -22.39 -4.35 13.50
CA GLN A 178 -23.28 -4.66 14.59
C GLN A 178 -23.53 -6.17 14.53
N THR A 179 -22.45 -6.93 14.58
CA THR A 179 -22.42 -8.31 15.04
C THR A 179 -22.39 -8.25 16.56
N ARG A 180 -23.51 -7.83 17.15
CA ARG A 180 -23.93 -8.18 18.51
C ARG A 180 -25.44 -8.31 18.51
N GLN A 181 -25.89 -9.49 18.96
CA GLN A 181 -27.27 -9.96 19.15
C GLN A 181 -27.96 -10.60 17.94
N ALA A 182 -27.45 -11.77 17.55
CA ALA A 182 -28.29 -12.91 17.15
C ALA A 182 -27.71 -14.18 17.79
N ASP A 183 -27.50 -14.11 19.10
CA ASP A 183 -27.23 -15.24 19.99
C ASP A 183 -28.27 -15.08 21.12
N LEU A 184 -28.91 -16.17 21.57
CA LEU A 184 -30.11 -16.27 22.44
C LEU A 184 -31.46 -16.61 21.76
N SER A 185 -31.49 -17.48 20.74
CA SER A 185 -32.73 -18.21 20.39
C SER A 185 -32.50 -19.67 20.00
N GLN A 186 -31.34 -20.23 20.37
CA GLN A 186 -31.03 -21.64 20.19
C GLN A 186 -31.39 -22.43 21.46
N ASP A 187 -32.64 -22.30 21.91
CA ASP A 187 -33.25 -23.17 22.93
C ASP A 187 -34.69 -23.49 22.49
N ARG A 188 -34.79 -24.23 21.38
CA ARG A 188 -36.08 -24.68 20.82
C ARG A 188 -36.11 -26.16 20.49
N ASN A 189 -35.14 -26.93 20.98
CA ASN A 189 -35.00 -28.36 20.68
C ASN A 189 -34.51 -29.18 21.88
N ARG A 190 -35.06 -28.90 23.07
CA ARG A 190 -34.91 -29.78 24.23
C ARG A 190 -36.11 -30.75 24.25
N PRO A 191 -35.92 -32.07 24.04
CA PRO A 191 -37.01 -33.03 24.18
C PRO A 191 -37.42 -33.12 25.67
N PRO A 192 -38.71 -33.39 25.98
CA PRO A 192 -39.14 -33.61 27.35
C PRO A 192 -38.60 -34.96 27.83
N GLU A 193 -37.50 -34.92 28.59
CA GLU A 193 -37.05 -36.05 29.40
C GLU A 193 -38.16 -36.35 30.43
N ALA A 194 -38.87 -37.45 30.21
CA ALA A 194 -39.86 -38.00 31.11
C ALA A 194 -39.15 -38.53 32.37
N PHE A 195 -39.05 -37.71 33.41
CA PHE A 195 -38.53 -38.13 34.71
C PHE A 195 -39.61 -38.86 35.52
N GLY A 196 -39.72 -40.16 35.25
CA GLY A 196 -39.99 -41.15 36.29
C GLY A 196 -38.65 -41.74 36.77
N HIS A 197 -38.62 -42.12 38.05
CA HIS A 197 -37.57 -42.82 38.81
C HIS A 197 -36.49 -42.03 39.57
N ASP A 198 -36.75 -41.83 40.87
CA ASP A 198 -35.86 -42.22 42.00
C ASP A 198 -35.79 -43.77 42.03
N PRO A 199 -34.74 -44.50 42.51
CA PRO A 199 -33.84 -44.08 43.59
C PRO A 199 -32.36 -44.59 43.54
N THR A 200 -31.57 -44.12 44.51
CA THR A 200 -30.29 -44.67 44.99
C THR A 200 -29.07 -44.71 44.04
N ALA A 201 -28.13 -43.77 44.22
CA ALA A 201 -26.72 -44.06 44.52
C ALA A 201 -25.86 -42.77 44.55
N GLY A 202 -25.09 -42.57 45.63
CA GLY A 202 -23.75 -41.96 45.50
C GLY A 202 -23.52 -40.55 46.07
N THR A 203 -23.56 -40.42 47.39
CA THR A 203 -22.65 -39.63 48.25
C THR A 203 -21.49 -38.87 47.57
N THR A 204 -21.40 -37.54 47.72
CA THR A 204 -20.33 -36.79 48.46
C THR A 204 -20.49 -35.26 48.33
N ARG A 205 -21.11 -34.65 49.36
CA ARG A 205 -20.73 -33.48 50.21
C ARG A 205 -20.17 -32.12 49.62
N PRO A 206 -20.32 -31.00 50.38
CA PRO A 206 -20.90 -29.70 49.94
C PRO A 206 -19.91 -28.55 49.57
N PRO A 207 -20.41 -27.39 49.06
CA PRO A 207 -19.58 -26.27 48.59
C PRO A 207 -18.94 -25.42 49.70
N VAL A 208 -17.69 -25.02 49.48
CA VAL A 208 -16.90 -24.12 50.34
C VAL A 208 -17.21 -22.66 49.98
N GLY A 209 -17.71 -21.90 50.94
CA GLY A 209 -17.82 -20.45 50.84
C GLY A 209 -16.48 -19.77 51.12
N TYR A 210 -16.12 -18.76 50.31
CA TYR A 210 -15.07 -17.81 50.66
C TYR A 210 -15.64 -16.40 50.79
N ARG A 211 -15.51 -15.93 52.03
CA ARG A 211 -15.79 -14.62 52.61
C ARG A 211 -14.87 -13.56 51.97
N ASN A 212 -15.46 -12.55 51.33
CA ASN A 212 -14.75 -11.37 50.84
C ASN A 212 -14.44 -10.45 52.04
N GLN A 213 -13.15 -10.26 52.35
CA GLN A 213 -12.69 -9.33 53.37
C GLN A 213 -12.46 -7.96 52.72
N GLY A 214 -13.24 -6.97 53.14
CA GLY A 214 -13.00 -5.57 52.81
C GLY A 214 -11.71 -5.11 53.47
N THR A 215 -10.74 -4.69 52.65
CA THR A 215 -9.54 -4.01 53.11
C THR A 215 -9.90 -2.60 53.56
N LEU A 216 -9.92 -2.41 54.87
CA LEU A 216 -9.89 -1.10 55.51
C LEU A 216 -8.49 -0.50 55.33
N ASN A 217 -8.40 0.65 54.66
CA ASN A 217 -7.21 1.51 54.63
C ASN A 217 -7.02 2.17 56.00
N PRO A 218 -5.82 2.12 56.62
CA PRO A 218 -5.46 3.03 57.68
C PRO A 218 -4.28 3.92 57.26
N GLU A 219 -4.49 5.23 57.25
CA GLU A 219 -3.59 6.23 57.84
C GLU A 219 -3.96 7.63 57.32
N GLY A 220 -4.90 8.26 58.03
CA GLY A 220 -4.97 9.70 58.11
C GLY A 220 -4.33 10.11 59.44
N SER A 221 -3.15 10.72 59.40
CA SER A 221 -2.64 11.52 60.52
C SER A 221 -3.40 12.84 60.59
N PRO A 222 -3.77 13.32 61.78
CA PRO A 222 -3.39 14.68 62.13
C PRO A 222 -3.08 14.93 63.62
N LYS A 223 -2.05 15.74 63.82
CA LYS A 223 -1.87 16.84 64.80
C LYS A 223 -2.60 16.76 66.15
N SER A 224 -1.83 16.76 67.24
CA SER A 224 -1.55 17.93 68.11
C SER A 224 -0.55 17.54 69.19
#